data_AF-C0ZFI4-F1
#
_entry.id   AF-C0ZFI4-F1
#
_cell.length_a   1.000
_cell.length_b   1.000
_cell.length_c   1.000
_cell.angle_alpha   90.00
_cell.angle_beta   90.00
_cell.angle_gamma   90.00
#
_symmetry.space_group_name_H-M   'P 1'
#
loop_
_entity.id
_entity.type
_entity.pdbx_description
1 polymer ?
#
loop_
_entity_poly.entity_id
_entity_poly.type
_entity_poly.pdbx_seq_one_letter_code
_entity_poly.pdbx_strand_id
1 'polypeptide(L)'
;MSMFNEVRAVPKPTFKRRVKKQKDRGKITSKVLAEVWERDKGCCVLCKKSSKQVWTLEGHHIIFRSQGGTGEPWNVALACGPVTQSGTCHWKAHNTRAGRLAFIEYQQKTLLPFYQGGAS
;
A
#
# COMPACT_ATOMS: atom_id res chain seq x y z
N MET A 1 48.63 4.18 9.42
CA MET A 1 48.02 3.68 8.18
C MET A 1 46.69 4.39 7.93
N SER A 2 46.57 5.20 6.87
CA SER A 2 45.29 5.76 6.41
C SER A 2 45.11 5.31 4.95
N MET A 3 44.39 4.21 4.74
CA MET A 3 44.16 3.59 3.41
C MET A 3 42.67 3.63 3.02
N PHE A 4 42.00 4.79 3.15
CA PHE A 4 40.59 4.93 2.76
C PHE A 4 40.23 6.25 2.05
N ASN A 5 41.15 6.89 1.31
CA ASN A 5 40.86 8.19 0.71
C ASN A 5 41.20 8.30 -0.78
N GLU A 6 40.50 7.54 -1.62
CA GLU A 6 40.25 7.96 -3.00
C GLU A 6 38.85 7.50 -3.43
N VAL A 7 37.84 8.31 -3.12
CA VAL A 7 36.48 8.07 -3.62
C VAL A 7 36.47 8.47 -5.10
N ARG A 8 36.46 7.47 -5.99
CA ARG A 8 36.22 7.69 -7.43
C ARG A 8 34.77 8.14 -7.63
N ALA A 9 34.53 9.44 -7.54
CA ALA A 9 33.21 10.02 -7.71
C ALA A 9 32.77 9.87 -9.18
N VAL A 10 31.67 9.13 -9.39
CA VAL A 10 31.05 8.99 -10.72
C VAL A 10 30.19 10.23 -10.99
N PRO A 11 30.30 10.89 -12.16
CA PRO A 11 29.47 12.03 -12.49
C PRO A 11 27.99 11.63 -12.51
N LYS A 12 27.16 12.51 -11.97
CA LYS A 12 25.72 12.26 -11.91
C LYS A 12 25.12 12.23 -13.32
N PRO A 13 24.36 11.19 -13.69
CA PRO A 13 23.69 11.14 -14.99
C PRO A 13 22.79 12.37 -15.21
N THR A 14 22.84 12.95 -16.41
CA THR A 14 22.06 14.13 -16.81
C THR A 14 20.69 13.77 -17.39
N PHE A 15 20.51 12.52 -17.84
CA PHE A 15 19.27 12.07 -18.46
C PHE A 15 18.17 11.75 -17.43
N LYS A 16 16.92 11.89 -17.85
CA LYS A 16 15.75 11.52 -17.04
C LYS A 16 15.70 10.00 -16.85
N ARG A 17 15.35 9.55 -15.65
CA ARG A 17 15.18 8.13 -15.35
C ARG A 17 14.08 7.54 -16.25
N ARG A 18 14.33 6.37 -16.84
CA ARG A 18 13.37 5.61 -17.66
C ARG A 18 12.08 5.24 -16.91
N VAL A 19 12.20 4.88 -15.63
CA VAL A 19 11.08 4.43 -14.78
C VAL A 19 10.86 5.42 -13.65
N LYS A 20 9.61 5.66 -13.25
CA LYS A 20 9.29 6.51 -12.09
C LYS A 20 9.98 6.02 -10.81
N LYS A 21 10.25 6.92 -9.86
CA LYS A 21 10.83 6.53 -8.56
C LYS A 21 9.82 5.64 -7.82
N GLN A 22 10.32 4.75 -6.96
CA GLN A 22 9.47 3.90 -6.11
C GLN A 22 8.49 4.73 -5.27
N LYS A 23 8.92 5.89 -4.75
CA LYS A 23 8.05 6.84 -4.04
C LYS A 23 6.82 7.20 -4.87
N ASP A 24 7.02 7.49 -6.16
CA ASP A 24 5.98 7.95 -7.08
C ASP A 24 5.08 6.79 -7.53
N ARG A 25 5.65 5.61 -7.80
CA ARG A 25 4.89 4.39 -8.16
C ARG A 25 4.01 3.89 -7.02
N GLY A 26 4.51 3.96 -5.79
CA GLY A 26 3.77 3.56 -4.59
C GLY A 26 2.87 4.65 -4.01
N LYS A 27 2.76 5.82 -4.64
CA LYS A 27 1.94 6.91 -4.13
C LYS A 27 0.47 6.60 -4.38
N ILE A 28 -0.32 6.49 -3.32
CA ILE A 28 -1.79 6.47 -3.43
C ILE A 28 -2.21 7.89 -3.81
N THR A 29 -2.80 8.05 -4.98
CA THR A 29 -3.34 9.35 -5.42
C THR A 29 -4.69 9.59 -4.77
N SER A 30 -5.13 10.85 -4.70
CA SER A 30 -6.47 11.18 -4.18
C SER A 30 -7.58 10.48 -4.97
N LYS A 31 -7.41 10.33 -6.29
CA LYS A 31 -8.33 9.57 -7.16
C LYS A 31 -8.43 8.11 -6.74
N VAL A 32 -7.29 7.43 -6.58
CA VAL A 32 -7.28 6.01 -6.14
C VAL A 32 -7.86 5.88 -4.74
N LEU A 33 -7.55 6.82 -3.84
CA LEU A 33 -8.10 6.78 -2.49
C LEU A 33 -9.63 6.92 -2.51
N ALA A 34 -10.18 7.85 -3.30
CA ALA A 34 -11.64 8.01 -3.44
C ALA A 34 -12.29 6.74 -4.01
N GLU A 35 -11.70 6.13 -5.03
CA GLU A 35 -12.16 4.86 -5.60
C GLU A 35 -12.16 3.72 -4.58
N VAL A 36 -11.08 3.60 -3.79
CA VAL A 36 -10.97 2.61 -2.72
C VAL A 36 -12.01 2.85 -1.64
N TRP A 37 -12.29 4.10 -1.28
CA TRP A 37 -13.33 4.46 -0.32
C TRP A 37 -14.72 4.04 -0.79
N GLU A 38 -15.04 4.31 -2.06
CA GLU A 38 -16.30 3.91 -2.70
C GLU A 38 -16.43 2.38 -2.73
N ARG A 39 -15.40 1.69 -3.25
CA ARG A 39 -15.36 0.23 -3.36
C ARG A 39 -15.54 -0.47 -2.02
N ASP A 40 -14.81 0.01 -1.00
CA ASP A 40 -14.82 -0.59 0.34
C ASP A 40 -16.00 -0.07 1.19
N LYS A 41 -16.89 0.75 0.60
CA LYS A 41 -18.10 1.32 1.23
C LYS A 41 -17.79 2.07 2.53
N GLY A 42 -16.63 2.71 2.61
CA GLY A 42 -16.16 3.40 3.81
C GLY A 42 -16.02 2.49 5.03
N CYS A 43 -15.70 1.20 4.81
CA CYS A 43 -15.54 0.20 5.86
C CYS A 43 -14.19 -0.52 5.75
N CYS A 44 -13.67 -1.00 6.88
CA CYS A 44 -12.50 -1.85 6.86
C CYS A 44 -12.81 -3.18 6.16
N VAL A 45 -11.97 -3.59 5.20
CA VAL A 45 -12.22 -4.79 4.40
C VAL A 45 -12.21 -6.09 5.22
N LEU A 46 -11.46 -6.12 6.33
CA LEU A 46 -11.33 -7.29 7.19
C LEU A 46 -12.41 -7.34 8.28
N CYS A 47 -12.50 -6.31 9.13
CA CYS A 47 -13.41 -6.33 10.28
C CYS A 47 -14.78 -5.66 10.03
N LYS A 48 -14.98 -5.08 8.85
CA LYS A 48 -16.23 -4.40 8.41
C LYS A 48 -16.66 -3.19 9.25
N LYS A 49 -15.85 -2.75 10.21
CA LYS A 49 -16.12 -1.52 10.95
C LYS A 49 -16.05 -0.30 10.01
N SER A 50 -17.06 0.56 10.09
CA SER A 50 -17.17 1.81 9.33
C SER A 50 -16.41 2.95 9.99
N SER A 51 -16.24 4.06 9.26
CA SER A 51 -15.66 5.32 9.78
C SER A 51 -16.35 5.87 11.03
N LYS A 52 -17.60 5.46 11.30
CA LYS A 52 -18.36 5.86 12.51
C LYS A 52 -18.00 5.01 13.75
N GLN A 53 -17.40 3.84 13.56
CA GLN A 53 -17.14 2.85 14.61
C GLN A 53 -15.66 2.76 15.01
N VAL A 54 -14.78 3.41 14.25
CA VAL A 54 -13.33 3.42 14.50
C VAL A 54 -12.81 4.84 14.42
N TRP A 55 -11.69 5.07 15.11
CA TRP A 55 -11.05 6.37 15.12
C TRP A 55 -10.67 6.88 13.72
N THR A 56 -10.19 5.96 12.86
CA THR A 56 -9.79 6.30 11.49
C THR A 56 -9.86 5.07 10.58
N LEU A 57 -10.04 5.33 9.29
CA LEU A 57 -9.83 4.38 8.20
C LEU A 57 -8.73 4.92 7.29
N GLU A 58 -7.72 4.09 7.03
CA GLU A 58 -6.56 4.46 6.24
C GLU A 58 -6.40 3.52 5.04
N GLY A 59 -5.92 4.08 3.93
CA GLY A 59 -5.54 3.29 2.75
C GLY A 59 -4.25 2.53 3.02
N HIS A 60 -4.35 1.20 3.08
CA HIS A 60 -3.24 0.29 3.33
C HIS A 60 -2.74 -0.35 2.05
N HIS A 61 -1.42 -0.34 1.83
CA HIS A 61 -0.78 -1.09 0.75
C HIS A 61 -0.70 -2.58 1.10
N ILE A 62 -1.40 -3.43 0.33
CA ILE A 62 -1.42 -4.89 0.54
C ILE A 62 -0.05 -5.50 0.28
N ILE A 63 0.52 -5.24 -0.90
CA ILE A 63 1.93 -5.43 -1.16
C ILE A 63 2.64 -4.14 -0.75
N PHE A 64 3.59 -4.24 0.17
CA PHE A 64 4.27 -3.06 0.70
C PHE A 64 5.03 -2.30 -0.37
N ARG A 65 5.07 -0.97 -0.22
CA ARG A 65 5.85 -0.08 -1.09
C ARG A 65 7.32 -0.50 -1.17
N SER A 66 7.92 -0.89 -0.04
CA SER A 66 9.31 -1.37 0.04
C SER A 66 9.55 -2.66 -0.76
N GLN A 67 8.51 -3.48 -0.95
CA GLN A 67 8.53 -4.73 -1.72
C GLN A 67 8.07 -4.53 -3.17
N GLY A 68 7.95 -3.29 -3.63
CA GLY A 68 7.56 -2.97 -5.02
C GLY A 68 6.05 -2.80 -5.23
N GLY A 69 5.24 -2.86 -4.18
CA GLY A 69 3.81 -2.58 -4.26
C GLY A 69 3.50 -1.18 -4.78
N THR A 70 2.50 -1.10 -5.65
CA THR A 70 2.08 0.14 -6.31
C THR A 70 0.94 0.82 -5.53
N GLY A 71 0.71 2.09 -5.82
CA GLY A 71 -0.43 2.85 -5.31
C GLY A 71 -1.71 2.68 -6.14
N GLU A 72 -1.85 1.53 -6.80
CA GLU A 72 -3.01 1.22 -7.66
C GLU A 72 -4.18 0.66 -6.84
N PRO A 73 -5.43 0.82 -7.29
CA PRO A 73 -6.62 0.40 -6.56
C PRO A 73 -6.63 -1.09 -6.16
N TRP A 74 -6.08 -1.97 -7.01
CA TRP A 74 -5.99 -3.41 -6.75
C TRP A 74 -4.97 -3.79 -5.64
N ASN A 75 -4.09 -2.87 -5.26
CA ASN A 75 -3.08 -3.06 -4.20
C ASN A 75 -3.36 -2.25 -2.94
N VAL A 76 -4.48 -1.52 -2.88
CA VAL A 76 -4.84 -0.66 -1.76
C VAL A 76 -6.19 -1.10 -1.20
N ALA A 77 -6.29 -1.20 0.12
CA ALA A 77 -7.54 -1.50 0.82
C ALA A 77 -7.73 -0.63 2.07
N LEU A 78 -8.98 -0.36 2.44
CA LEU A 78 -9.27 0.31 3.70
C LEU A 78 -9.02 -0.59 4.90
N ALA A 79 -8.18 -0.11 5.82
CA ALA A 79 -7.88 -0.74 7.09
C ALA A 79 -8.32 0.17 8.25
N CYS A 80 -8.89 -0.41 9.30
CA CYS A 80 -9.24 0.35 10.50
C CYS A 80 -8.02 0.62 11.38
N GLY A 81 -8.08 1.79 12.01
CA GLY A 81 -7.10 2.29 12.97
C GLY A 81 -5.77 2.71 12.33
N PRO A 82 -4.96 3.51 13.04
CA PRO A 82 -3.63 3.86 12.57
C PRO A 82 -2.68 2.66 12.74
N VAL A 83 -1.63 2.60 11.92
CA VAL A 83 -0.58 1.58 12.03
C VAL A 83 0.15 1.57 13.38
N THR A 84 0.02 2.63 14.17
CA THR A 84 0.67 2.80 15.48
C THR A 84 -0.15 2.23 16.64
N GLN A 85 -1.44 1.95 16.45
CA GLN A 85 -2.32 1.45 17.52
C GLN A 85 -2.49 -0.06 17.41
N SER A 86 -2.02 -0.78 18.44
CA SER A 86 -2.15 -2.23 18.53
C SER A 86 -3.60 -2.71 18.49
N GLY A 87 -3.83 -3.92 17.98
CA GLY A 87 -5.15 -4.53 17.88
C GLY A 87 -6.00 -4.09 16.67
N THR A 88 -5.65 -3.00 16.00
CA THR A 88 -6.32 -2.52 14.78
C THR A 88 -5.95 -3.37 13.56
N CYS A 89 -6.79 -3.38 12.51
CA CYS A 89 -6.49 -4.15 11.30
C CYS A 89 -5.27 -3.59 10.56
N HIS A 90 -5.09 -2.26 10.56
CA HIS A 90 -3.93 -1.65 9.92
C HIS A 90 -2.62 -2.05 10.64
N TRP A 91 -2.61 -1.99 11.97
CA TRP A 91 -1.47 -2.47 12.77
C TRP A 91 -1.21 -3.96 12.54
N LYS A 92 -2.26 -4.80 12.55
CA LYS A 92 -2.12 -6.24 12.32
C LYS A 92 -1.51 -6.56 10.95
N ALA A 93 -1.85 -5.81 9.91
CA ALA A 93 -1.29 -5.99 8.56
C ALA A 93 0.23 -5.78 8.51
N HIS A 94 0.72 -4.80 9.27
CA HIS A 94 2.15 -4.51 9.38
C HIS A 94 2.88 -5.49 10.30
N ASN A 95 2.30 -5.79 11.46
CA ASN A 95 3.01 -6.41 12.58
C ASN A 95 2.76 -7.92 12.73
N THR A 96 1.76 -8.49 12.04
CA THR A 96 1.43 -9.92 12.18
C THR A 96 1.38 -10.62 10.84
N ARG A 97 1.82 -11.89 10.80
CA ARG A 97 1.71 -12.74 9.61
C ARG A 97 0.26 -12.96 9.22
N ALA A 98 -0.60 -13.26 10.19
CA ALA A 98 -2.03 -13.50 9.95
C ALA A 98 -2.72 -12.27 9.34
N GLY A 99 -2.46 -11.08 9.87
CA GLY A 99 -2.99 -9.83 9.31
C GLY A 99 -2.54 -9.60 7.87
N ARG A 100 -1.25 -9.80 7.59
CA ARG A 100 -0.71 -9.67 6.22
C ARG A 100 -1.35 -10.65 5.25
N LEU A 101 -1.47 -11.92 5.64
CA LEU A 101 -2.09 -12.96 4.81
C LEU A 101 -3.57 -12.65 4.53
N ALA A 102 -4.32 -12.12 5.50
CA ALA A 102 -5.72 -11.76 5.30
C ALA A 102 -5.91 -10.67 4.22
N PHE A 103 -5.01 -9.68 4.15
CA PHE A 103 -5.05 -8.67 3.09
C PHE A 103 -4.65 -9.23 1.72
N ILE A 104 -3.64 -10.12 1.68
CA ILE A 104 -3.23 -10.80 0.44
C ILE A 104 -4.38 -11.68 -0.08
N GLU A 105 -5.05 -12.42 0.80
CA GLU A 105 -6.20 -13.23 0.47
C GLU A 105 -7.36 -12.39 -0.08
N TYR A 106 -7.65 -11.25 0.57
CA TYR A 106 -8.62 -10.30 0.07
C TYR A 106 -8.26 -9.78 -1.33
N GLN A 107 -7.00 -9.43 -1.57
CA GLN A 107 -6.52 -9.01 -2.89
C GLN A 107 -6.75 -10.10 -3.94
N GLN A 108 -6.33 -11.33 -3.66
CA GLN A 108 -6.41 -12.44 -4.61
C GLN A 108 -7.85 -12.86 -4.91
N LYS A 109 -8.70 -12.93 -3.89
CA LYS A 109 -10.08 -13.41 -4.03
C LYS A 109 -11.05 -12.33 -4.51
N THR A 110 -10.77 -11.06 -4.21
CA THR A 110 -11.72 -9.97 -4.44
C THR A 110 -11.18 -8.94 -5.42
N LEU A 111 -10.00 -8.37 -5.15
CA LEU A 111 -9.51 -7.23 -5.93
C LEU A 111 -9.01 -7.63 -7.32
N LEU A 112 -8.17 -8.65 -7.43
CA LEU A 112 -7.63 -9.06 -8.72
C LEU A 112 -8.75 -9.49 -9.69
N PRO A 113 -9.73 -10.33 -9.31
CA PRO A 113 -10.85 -10.64 -10.20
C PRO A 113 -11.67 -9.41 -10.59
N PHE A 114 -11.91 -8.48 -9.66
CA PHE A 114 -12.67 -7.25 -9.93
C PHE A 114 -11.98 -6.36 -10.98
N TYR A 115 -10.66 -6.17 -10.88
CA TYR A 115 -9.91 -5.30 -11.78
C TYR A 115 -9.42 -5.97 -13.07
N GLN A 116 -9.24 -7.30 -13.07
CA GLN A 116 -8.80 -8.06 -14.26
C GLN A 116 -10.00 -8.58 -15.07
N GLY A 117 -11.11 -8.89 -14.41
CA GLY A 117 -12.35 -9.40 -15.03
C GLY A 117 -13.30 -8.30 -15.52
N GLY A 118 -13.06 -7.03 -15.17
CA GLY A 118 -13.82 -5.87 -15.64
C GLY A 118 -13.50 -5.42 -17.07
N ALA A 119 -12.90 -6.28 -17.89
CA ALA A 119 -12.91 -6.15 -19.34
C ALA A 119 -14.17 -6.87 -19.86
N SER A 120 -15.30 -6.17 -19.82
CA SER A 120 -16.54 -6.53 -20.54
C SER A 120 -17.10 -5.26 -21.14
#